data_AF-A0A2E6G5Z8-F1
#
_entry.id   AF-A0A2E6G5Z8-F1
#
_cell.length_a   1.000
_cell.length_b   1.000
_cell.length_c   1.000
_cell.angle_alpha   90.00
_cell.angle_beta   90.00
_cell.angle_gamma   90.00
#
_symmetry.space_group_name_H-M   'P 1'
#
loop_
_entity.id
_entity.type
_entity.pdbx_description
1 polymer ?
#
loop_
_entity_poly.entity_id
_entity_poly.type
_entity_poly.pdbx_seq_one_letter_code
_entity_poly.pdbx_strand_id
1 'polypeptide(L)' 'MKDPKDYTAAFEELKGILAALQQDEIGVDDLAAKVKRAAHLISYCGERLRSTENEVQKVLDELGEDS' A
#
# COMPACT_ATOMS: atom_id res chain seq x y z
N MET A 1 -9.69 9.61 -3.51
CA MET A 1 -8.46 9.29 -4.28
C MET A 1 -8.68 7.97 -4.99
N LYS A 2 -8.02 7.74 -6.12
CA LYS A 2 -8.22 6.51 -6.91
C LYS A 2 -7.27 5.41 -6.42
N ASP A 3 -7.82 4.22 -6.22
CA ASP A 3 -7.05 3.06 -5.81
C ASP A 3 -6.14 2.53 -6.94
N PRO A 4 -4.95 2.00 -6.60
CA PRO A 4 -4.09 1.31 -7.54
C PRO A 4 -4.73 0.03 -8.09
N LYS A 5 -4.27 -0.42 -9.26
CA LYS A 5 -4.75 -1.65 -9.91
C LYS A 5 -4.45 -2.90 -9.07
N ASP A 6 -3.27 -2.94 -8.48
CA ASP A 6 -2.76 -4.05 -7.67
C ASP A 6 -1.72 -3.55 -6.66
N TYR A 7 -1.27 -4.46 -5.78
CA TYR A 7 -0.27 -4.16 -4.76
C TYR A 7 1.05 -3.66 -5.37
N THR A 8 1.50 -4.26 -6.48
CA THR A 8 2.74 -3.88 -7.15
C THR A 8 2.68 -2.45 -7.65
N ALA A 9 1.58 -2.07 -8.30
CA ALA A 9 1.35 -0.70 -8.75
C ALA A 9 1.33 0.29 -7.58
N ALA A 10 0.67 -0.08 -6.47
CA ALA A 10 0.64 0.75 -5.25
C ALA A 10 2.05 0.96 -4.68
N PHE A 11 2.85 -0.10 -4.65
CA PHE A 11 4.20 -0.09 -4.09
C PHE A 11 5.18 0.69 -4.96
N GLU A 12 5.12 0.54 -6.28
CA GLU A 12 5.93 1.33 -7.22
C GLU A 12 5.57 2.82 -7.16
N GLU A 13 4.28 3.16 -7.05
CA GLU A 13 3.87 4.55 -6.86
C GLU A 13 4.40 5.12 -5.53
N LEU A 14 4.34 4.33 -4.45
CA LEU A 14 4.87 4.74 -3.15
C LEU A 14 6.38 5.01 -3.19
N LYS A 15 7.16 4.17 -3.88
CA LYS A 15 8.60 4.40 -4.11
C LYS A 15 8.85 5.70 -4.88
N GLY A 16 8.06 5.95 -5.92
CA GLY A 16 8.16 7.18 -6.71
C GLY A 16 7.87 8.43 -5.87
N ILE A 17 6.87 8.36 -4.99
CA ILE A 17 6.59 9.43 -4.02
C ILE A 17 7.77 9.62 -3.09
N LEU A 18 8.32 8.54 -2.53
CA LEU A 18 9.47 8.62 -1.61
C LEU A 18 10.68 9.29 -2.27
N ALA A 19 10.99 8.91 -3.51
CA ALA A 19 12.06 9.52 -4.29
C ALA A 19 11.82 11.01 -4.55
N ALA A 20 10.57 11.40 -4.86
CA ALA A 20 10.21 12.80 -5.05
C ALA A 20 10.28 13.63 -3.75
N LEU A 21 10.00 13.01 -2.59
CA LEU A 21 10.14 13.66 -1.28
C LEU A 21 11.60 13.89 -0.87
N GLN A 22 12.53 13.14 -1.46
CA GLN A 22 13.98 13.26 -1.22
C GLN A 22 14.65 14.31 -2.11
N GLN A 23 13.90 14.98 -3.00
CA GLN A 23 14.43 16.06 -3.82
C GLN A 23 14.37 17.39 -3.06
N ASP A 24 15.45 18.18 -3.13
CA ASP A 24 15.61 19.43 -2.38
C ASP A 24 14.63 20.55 -2.79
N GLU A 25 13.99 20.44 -3.96
CA GLU A 25 13.10 21.48 -4.52
C GLU A 25 11.61 21.10 -4.48
N ILE A 26 11.12 20.48 -3.41
CA ILE A 26 9.69 20.25 -3.25
C ILE A 26 8.98 21.42 -2.56
N GLY A 27 7.96 21.99 -3.20
CA GLY A 27 7.09 23.01 -2.60
C GLY A 27 6.21 22.44 -1.49
N VAL A 28 5.82 23.27 -0.51
CA VAL A 28 5.01 22.86 0.65
C VAL A 28 3.65 22.27 0.25
N ASP A 29 3.00 22.83 -0.77
CA ASP A 29 1.72 22.32 -1.27
C ASP A 29 1.87 20.93 -1.92
N ASP A 30 2.95 20.74 -2.69
CA ASP A 30 3.28 19.45 -3.32
C ASP A 30 3.67 18.41 -2.28
N LEU A 31 4.39 18.80 -1.23
CA LEU A 31 4.72 17.97 -0.09
C LEU A 31 3.44 17.45 0.59
N ALA A 32 2.50 18.35 0.90
CA ALA A 32 1.23 17.97 1.53
C ALA A 32 0.41 17.01 0.65
N ALA A 33 0.36 17.24 -0.67
CA ALA A 33 -0.33 16.36 -1.61
C ALA A 33 0.33 14.97 -1.69
N LYS A 34 1.66 14.91 -1.77
CA LYS A 34 2.42 13.65 -1.84
C LYS A 34 2.31 12.84 -0.55
N VAL A 35 2.36 13.48 0.62
CA VAL A 35 2.17 12.80 1.90
C VAL A 35 0.77 12.21 2.01
N LYS A 36 -0.29 12.95 1.62
CA LYS A 36 -1.66 12.41 1.57
C LYS A 36 -1.75 11.21 0.64
N ARG A 37 -1.10 11.27 -0.54
CA ARG A 37 -1.04 10.16 -1.48
C ARG A 37 -0.34 8.94 -0.90
N ALA A 38 0.82 9.12 -0.28
CA ALA A 38 1.53 8.04 0.39
C ALA A 38 0.69 7.38 1.48
N ALA A 39 0.01 8.16 2.33
CA ALA A 39 -0.84 7.64 3.39
C ALA A 39 -1.98 6.75 2.86
N HIS A 40 -2.61 7.17 1.76
CA HIS A 40 -3.64 6.37 1.09
C HIS A 40 -3.07 5.07 0.49
N LEU A 41 -1.91 5.12 -0.17
CA LEU A 41 -1.25 3.93 -0.71
C LEU A 41 -0.86 2.94 0.39
N ILE A 42 -0.37 3.42 1.53
CA ILE A 42 -0.04 2.59 2.69
C ILE A 42 -1.29 1.88 3.22
N SER A 43 -2.41 2.60 3.35
CA SER A 43 -3.70 2.01 3.76
C SER A 43 -4.13 0.91 2.80
N TYR A 44 -4.11 1.20 1.50
CA TYR A 44 -4.46 0.24 0.45
C TYR A 44 -3.57 -1.02 0.51
N CYS A 45 -2.25 -0.85 0.61
CA CYS A 45 -1.31 -1.98 0.74
C CYS A 45 -1.60 -2.82 2.00
N GLY A 46 -1.88 -2.17 3.14
CA GLY A 46 -2.20 -2.86 4.39
C GLY A 46 -3.50 -3.67 4.31
N GLU A 47 -4.53 -3.14 3.66
CA GLU A 47 -5.79 -3.84 3.41
C GLU A 47 -5.59 -5.07 2.52
N ARG A 48 -4.78 -4.94 1.45
CA ARG A 48 -4.46 -6.07 0.56
C ARG A 48 -3.71 -7.17 1.29
N LEU A 49 -2.69 -6.82 2.09
CA LEU A 49 -1.94 -7.78 2.88
C LEU A 49 -2.83 -8.52 3.87
N ARG A 50 -3.68 -7.80 4.60
CA ARG A 50 -4.64 -8.41 5.53
C ARG A 50 -5.66 -9.30 4.82
N SER A 51 -6.12 -8.91 3.63
CA SER A 51 -7.01 -9.74 2.82
C SER A 51 -6.32 -11.04 2.39
N THR A 52 -5.09 -10.95 1.91
CA THR A 52 -4.29 -12.13 1.54
C THR A 52 -4.03 -13.03 2.74
N GLU A 53 -3.68 -12.47 3.90
CA GLU A 53 -3.49 -13.24 5.13
C GLU A 53 -4.77 -13.99 5.54
N ASN A 54 -5.93 -13.32 5.47
CA ASN A 54 -7.22 -13.96 5.75
C ASN A 54 -7.56 -15.08 4.74
N GLU A 55 -7.24 -14.90 3.47
CA GLU A 55 -7.44 -15.94 2.45
C GLU A 55 -6.54 -17.14 2.71
N VAL A 56 -5.27 -16.92 3.06
CA VAL A 56 -4.33 -17.98 3.44
C VAL A 56 -4.84 -18.71 4.68
N GLN A 57 -5.27 -17.99 5.73
CA GLN A 57 -5.79 -18.60 6.94
C GLN A 57 -7.00 -19.48 6.65
N LYS A 58 -7.96 -19.01 5.85
CA LYS A 58 -9.13 -19.82 5.45
C LYS A 58 -8.74 -21.10 4.73
N VAL A 59 -7.75 -21.03 3.83
CA VAL A 59 -7.25 -22.22 3.14
C VAL A 59 -6.60 -23.20 4.12
N LEU A 60 -5.85 -22.71 5.11
CA LEU A 60 -5.28 -23.56 6.17
C LEU A 60 -6.36 -24.20 7.06
N ASP A 61 -7.39 -23.45 7.42
CA ASP A 61 -8.54 -23.93 8.19
C ASP A 61 -9.31 -25.03 7.41
N GLU A 62 -9.51 -24.84 6.09
CA GLU A 62 -10.13 -25.82 5.20
C GLU A 62 -9.27 -27.08 5.01
N LEU A 63 -7.94 -26.96 5.07
CA LEU A 63 -6.99 -28.06 4.93
C LEU A 63 -6.78 -28.86 6.22
N GLY A 64 -7.36 -28.42 7.35
CA GLY A 64 -7.43 -29.22 8.57
C GLY A 64 -6.22 -29.11 9.50
N GLU A 65 -5.62 -27.92 9.65
CA GLU A 65 -4.79 -27.63 10.83
C GLU A 65 -5.70 -27.35 12.06
N ASP A 66 -6.52 -28.34 12.40
CA ASP A 66 -7.20 -28.50 13.69
C ASP A 66 -7.02 -29.99 14.05
N SER A 67 -5.87 -30.31 14.65
CA SER A 67 -5.58 -31.57 15.33
C SER A 67 -5.14 -31.27 16.76
#